data_AF-A0AAQ3N0Z3-F1
#
_entry.id   AF-A0AAQ3N0Z3-F1
#
_cell.length_a   1.000
_cell.length_b   1.000
_cell.length_c   1.000
_cell.angle_alpha   90.00
_cell.angle_beta   90.00
_cell.angle_gamma   90.00
#
_symmetry.space_group_name_H-M   'P 1'
#
loop_
_entity.id
_entity.type
_entity.pdbx_description
1 polymer ?
#
loop_
_entity_poly.entity_id
_entity_poly.type
_entity_poly.pdbx_seq_one_letter_code
_entity_poly.pdbx_strand_id
1 'polypeptide(L)'
;MQSRAVVGYMNFIKGCSVNFEFLNYTIITSKCKGPQYPPKECCGAFKEFACPYADVLNDLTNECASTMFSYINLYGKYPPGLFASECHDTKRGLECPALPPSVSADDTSNQFLHCPSLLLLLTTCFLILLF
;
A
#
# COMPACT_ATOMS: atom_id res chain seq x y z
N MET A 1 -25.16 -12.32 -42.01
CA MET A 1 -24.60 -11.04 -41.53
C MET A 1 -23.76 -11.35 -40.30
N GLN A 2 -22.43 -11.34 -40.43
CA GLN A 2 -21.50 -11.63 -39.34
C GLN A 2 -21.36 -10.38 -38.48
N SER A 3 -21.81 -10.42 -37.22
CA SER A 3 -21.61 -9.30 -36.28
C SER A 3 -20.11 -9.15 -36.00
N ARG A 4 -19.55 -7.97 -36.31
CA ARG A 4 -18.15 -7.64 -36.00
C ARG A 4 -18.09 -7.18 -34.54
N ALA A 5 -17.50 -8.00 -33.66
CA ALA A 5 -17.11 -7.56 -32.34
C ALA A 5 -15.84 -6.71 -32.43
N VAL A 6 -15.85 -5.51 -31.84
CA VAL A 6 -14.71 -4.57 -31.88
C VAL A 6 -13.75 -4.81 -30.70
N VAL A 7 -14.18 -5.54 -29.67
CA VAL A 7 -13.38 -5.95 -28.52
C VAL A 7 -13.83 -7.34 -28.08
N GLY A 8 -12.93 -8.32 -28.11
CA GLY A 8 -13.16 -9.66 -27.59
C GLY A 8 -11.92 -10.11 -26.84
N TYR A 9 -11.93 -10.01 -25.52
CA TYR A 9 -10.88 -10.53 -24.66
C TYR A 9 -11.53 -11.34 -23.55
N MET A 10 -11.46 -12.66 -23.64
CA MET A 10 -11.69 -13.51 -22.47
C MET A 10 -10.40 -13.54 -21.66
N ASN A 11 -10.02 -12.38 -21.13
CA ASN A 11 -8.95 -12.27 -20.16
C ASN A 11 -9.48 -12.81 -18.84
N PHE A 12 -8.86 -13.88 -18.32
CA PHE A 12 -9.07 -14.37 -16.95
C PHE A 12 -8.39 -13.44 -15.93
N ILE A 13 -8.35 -12.13 -16.22
CA ILE A 13 -7.86 -11.11 -15.33
C ILE A 13 -8.95 -10.88 -14.30
N LYS A 14 -8.62 -11.08 -13.04
CA LYS A 14 -9.57 -10.86 -11.95
C LYS A 14 -9.85 -9.37 -11.83
N GLY A 15 -11.10 -9.05 -11.50
CA GLY A 15 -11.46 -7.72 -11.05
C GLY A 15 -10.61 -7.29 -9.86
N CYS A 16 -10.42 -5.98 -9.69
CA CYS A 16 -9.71 -5.48 -8.54
C CYS A 16 -10.55 -5.61 -7.26
N SER A 17 -9.97 -6.17 -6.19
CA SER A 17 -10.63 -6.27 -4.88
C SER A 17 -10.78 -4.92 -4.18
N VAL A 18 -9.96 -3.93 -4.55
CA VAL A 18 -9.99 -2.58 -4.03
C VAL A 18 -10.80 -1.68 -4.96
N ASN A 19 -11.77 -0.95 -4.39
CA ASN A 19 -12.53 0.02 -5.15
C ASN A 19 -11.79 1.36 -5.24
N PHE A 20 -10.94 1.49 -6.26
CA PHE A 20 -10.17 2.71 -6.50
C PHE A 20 -11.04 3.93 -6.84
N GLU A 21 -12.30 3.78 -7.30
CA GLU A 21 -13.16 4.90 -7.67
C GLU A 21 -13.39 5.88 -6.51
N PHE A 22 -13.62 5.34 -5.31
CA PHE A 22 -14.03 6.13 -4.15
C PHE A 22 -12.87 6.48 -3.20
N LEU A 23 -11.63 6.26 -3.62
CA LEU A 23 -10.47 6.67 -2.82
C LEU A 23 -10.25 8.18 -2.85
N ASN A 24 -9.51 8.68 -1.85
CA ASN A 24 -9.18 10.09 -1.76
C ASN A 24 -7.96 10.45 -2.62
N TYR A 25 -8.21 10.99 -3.81
CA TYR A 25 -7.17 11.43 -4.75
C TYR A 25 -6.51 12.76 -4.38
N THR A 26 -7.00 13.48 -3.37
CA THR A 26 -6.43 14.75 -2.92
C THR A 26 -4.98 14.61 -2.48
N ILE A 27 -4.59 13.43 -1.97
CA ILE A 27 -3.20 13.14 -1.59
C ILE A 27 -2.22 13.33 -2.76
N ILE A 28 -2.65 13.01 -3.99
CA ILE A 28 -1.88 13.23 -5.22
C ILE A 28 -2.14 14.63 -5.75
N THR A 29 -3.41 15.02 -5.95
CA THR A 29 -3.78 16.24 -6.68
C THR A 29 -3.45 17.54 -5.94
N SER A 30 -3.29 17.50 -4.62
CA SER A 30 -2.85 18.66 -3.83
C SER A 30 -1.36 18.95 -3.97
N LYS A 31 -0.54 17.91 -4.22
CA LYS A 31 0.93 17.98 -4.24
C LYS A 31 1.49 17.94 -5.67
N CYS A 32 0.99 17.04 -6.51
CA CYS A 32 1.46 16.89 -7.89
C CYS A 32 0.68 17.81 -8.84
N LYS A 33 1.23 18.99 -9.15
CA LYS A 33 0.56 20.00 -10.00
C LYS A 33 1.33 20.28 -11.28
N GLY A 34 0.56 20.42 -12.36
CA GLY A 34 1.08 20.86 -13.66
C GLY A 34 1.39 22.36 -13.68
N PRO A 35 2.08 22.84 -14.72
CA PRO A 35 2.43 22.09 -15.94
C PRO A 35 3.74 21.30 -15.85
N GLN A 36 4.64 21.64 -14.91
CA GLN A 36 5.96 20.99 -14.81
C GLN A 36 5.94 19.62 -14.11
N TYR A 37 4.92 19.32 -13.29
CA TYR A 37 4.81 18.05 -12.54
C TYR A 37 6.12 17.68 -11.81
N PRO A 38 6.49 18.40 -10.74
CA PRO A 38 7.77 18.21 -10.05
C PRO A 38 7.95 16.74 -9.60
N PRO A 39 8.94 15.99 -10.12
CA PRO A 39 9.02 14.54 -9.91
C PRO A 39 9.08 14.13 -8.45
N LYS A 40 9.86 14.85 -7.63
CA LYS A 40 9.99 14.55 -6.19
C LYS A 40 8.66 14.62 -5.45
N GLU A 41 7.84 15.65 -5.72
CA GLU A 41 6.55 15.83 -5.07
C GLU A 41 5.52 14.86 -5.61
N CYS A 42 5.49 14.67 -6.94
CA CYS A 42 4.59 13.75 -7.61
C CYS A 42 4.82 12.29 -7.20
N CYS A 43 6.07 11.84 -7.19
CA CYS A 43 6.43 10.48 -6.80
C CYS A 43 6.28 10.25 -5.30
N GLY A 44 6.56 11.25 -4.46
CA GLY A 44 6.29 11.18 -3.02
C GLY A 44 4.80 11.01 -2.73
N ALA A 45 3.95 11.82 -3.37
CA ALA A 45 2.51 11.74 -3.22
C ALA A 45 1.92 10.44 -3.78
N PHE A 46 2.41 10.00 -4.94
CA PHE A 46 2.01 8.72 -5.55
C PHE A 46 2.40 7.54 -4.66
N LYS A 47 3.59 7.56 -4.06
CA LYS A 47 4.05 6.54 -3.11
C LYS A 47 3.13 6.48 -1.89
N GLU A 48 2.77 7.62 -1.31
CA GLU A 48 1.84 7.70 -0.17
C GLU A 48 0.46 7.12 -0.50
N PHE A 49 -0.02 7.32 -1.73
CA PHE A 49 -1.30 6.78 -2.20
C PHE A 49 -1.26 5.28 -2.52
N ALA A 50 -0.23 4.82 -3.24
CA ALA A 50 -0.18 3.48 -3.82
C ALA A 50 0.36 2.42 -2.86
N CYS A 51 1.30 2.78 -1.97
CA CYS A 51 1.96 1.82 -1.10
C CYS A 51 1.06 1.02 -0.15
N PRO A 52 -0.04 1.56 0.39
CA PRO A 52 -1.01 0.76 1.16
C PRO A 52 -1.64 -0.39 0.36
N TYR A 53 -1.56 -0.36 -0.98
CA TYR A 53 -2.16 -1.33 -1.89
C TYR A 53 -1.12 -2.09 -2.72
N ALA A 54 0.16 -2.05 -2.33
CA ALA A 54 1.25 -2.63 -3.10
C ALA A 54 1.03 -4.12 -3.46
N ASP A 55 0.46 -4.91 -2.55
CA ASP A 55 0.23 -6.34 -2.77
C ASP A 55 -0.74 -6.61 -3.93
N VAL A 56 -1.86 -5.87 -3.99
CA VAL A 56 -2.85 -6.03 -5.06
C VAL A 56 -2.40 -5.37 -6.35
N LEU A 57 -1.62 -4.29 -6.27
CA LEU A 57 -1.09 -3.58 -7.44
C LEU A 57 0.03 -4.37 -8.14
N ASN A 58 0.79 -5.16 -7.39
CA ASN A 58 1.88 -6.00 -7.91
C ASN A 58 1.40 -7.38 -8.40
N ASP A 59 0.14 -7.75 -8.16
CA ASP A 59 -0.44 -8.98 -8.66
C ASP A 59 -0.86 -8.83 -10.14
N LEU A 60 -0.03 -9.39 -11.03
CA LEU A 60 -0.22 -9.36 -12.48
C LEU A 60 -1.44 -10.17 -12.96
N THR A 61 -2.16 -10.86 -12.07
CA THR A 61 -3.38 -11.61 -12.40
C THR A 61 -4.66 -10.81 -12.25
N ASN A 62 -4.57 -9.55 -11.83
CA ASN A 62 -5.71 -8.63 -11.67
C ASN A 62 -5.52 -7.31 -12.44
N GLU A 63 -6.58 -6.51 -12.50
CA GLU A 63 -6.59 -5.21 -13.20
C GLU A 63 -6.42 -3.99 -12.27
N CYS A 64 -6.02 -4.18 -11.01
CA CYS A 64 -5.92 -3.12 -10.01
C CYS A 64 -5.00 -1.97 -10.46
N ALA A 65 -3.83 -2.29 -11.02
CA ALA A 65 -2.88 -1.27 -11.44
C ALA A 65 -3.45 -0.39 -12.57
N SER A 66 -4.06 -0.99 -13.59
CA SER A 66 -4.71 -0.26 -14.67
C SER A 66 -5.89 0.59 -14.19
N THR A 67 -6.71 0.06 -13.28
CA THR A 67 -7.86 0.78 -12.72
C THR A 67 -7.39 1.97 -11.88
N MET A 68 -6.39 1.76 -11.02
CA MET A 68 -5.79 2.83 -10.21
C MET A 68 -5.25 3.96 -11.10
N PHE A 69 -4.41 3.66 -12.09
CA PHE A 69 -3.87 4.69 -12.98
C PHE A 69 -4.96 5.43 -13.77
N SER A 70 -6.02 4.74 -14.18
CA SER A 70 -7.14 5.35 -14.89
C SER A 70 -7.81 6.44 -14.04
N TYR A 71 -8.13 6.16 -12.77
CA TYR A 71 -8.74 7.14 -11.88
C TYR A 71 -7.77 8.24 -11.45
N ILE A 72 -6.48 7.94 -11.24
CA ILE A 72 -5.45 8.96 -10.99
C ILE A 72 -5.44 9.97 -12.15
N ASN A 73 -5.38 9.48 -13.39
CA ASN A 73 -5.33 10.33 -14.57
C ASN A 73 -6.64 11.10 -14.77
N LEU A 74 -7.78 10.46 -14.51
CA LEU A 74 -9.10 11.10 -14.64
C LEU A 74 -9.28 12.25 -13.66
N TYR A 75 -9.04 12.03 -12.37
CA TYR A 75 -9.27 13.05 -11.33
C TYR A 75 -8.18 14.11 -11.29
N GLY A 76 -6.93 13.73 -11.55
CA GLY A 76 -5.80 14.66 -11.56
C GLY A 76 -5.57 15.36 -12.90
N LYS A 77 -6.24 14.92 -13.97
CA LYS A 77 -5.99 15.37 -15.36
C LYS A 77 -4.53 15.18 -15.79
N TYR A 78 -3.91 14.11 -15.31
CA TYR A 78 -2.50 13.81 -15.60
C TYR A 78 -2.33 13.21 -17.00
N PRO A 79 -1.22 13.52 -17.69
CA PRO A 79 -0.90 12.86 -18.94
C PRO A 79 -0.63 11.36 -18.70
N PRO A 80 -1.03 10.47 -19.64
CA PRO A 80 -0.76 9.06 -19.54
C PRO A 80 0.74 8.78 -19.39
N GLY A 81 1.10 7.92 -18.44
CA GLY A 81 2.48 7.50 -18.22
C GLY A 81 3.32 8.41 -17.31
N LEU A 82 2.82 9.57 -16.86
CA LEU A 82 3.57 10.52 -16.01
C LEU A 82 4.26 9.82 -14.83
N PHE A 83 3.52 9.06 -14.03
CA PHE A 83 4.09 8.39 -12.86
C PHE A 83 4.99 7.21 -13.24
N ALA A 84 4.69 6.51 -14.34
CA ALA A 84 5.51 5.40 -14.80
C ALA A 84 6.88 5.86 -15.35
N SER A 85 6.93 7.05 -15.98
CA SER A 85 8.17 7.63 -16.48
C SER A 85 8.98 8.30 -15.37
N GLU A 86 8.34 9.04 -14.49
CA GLU A 86 9.04 9.84 -13.47
C GLU A 86 9.39 9.06 -12.20
N CYS A 87 8.57 8.08 -11.81
CA CYS A 87 8.65 7.45 -10.48
C CYS A 87 9.29 6.06 -10.52
N HIS A 88 10.62 6.04 -10.57
CA HIS A 88 11.42 4.82 -10.45
C HIS A 88 12.60 5.07 -9.50
N ASP A 89 12.62 4.38 -8.36
CA ASP A 89 13.73 4.52 -7.39
C ASP A 89 14.89 3.57 -7.75
N THR A 90 14.57 2.39 -8.29
CA THR A 90 15.54 1.36 -8.66
C THR A 90 15.14 0.64 -9.94
N LYS A 91 15.99 -0.27 -10.43
CA LYS A 91 15.65 -1.19 -11.54
C LYS A 91 14.44 -2.08 -11.25
N ARG A 92 13.98 -2.16 -9.99
CA ARG A 92 12.83 -2.97 -9.56
C ARG A 92 11.52 -2.17 -9.47
N GLY A 93 11.55 -0.86 -9.70
CA GLY A 93 10.38 0.00 -9.65
C GLY A 93 10.43 1.02 -8.50
N LEU A 94 9.25 1.33 -7.95
CA LEU A 94 9.07 2.27 -6.86
C LEU A 94 9.10 1.53 -5.52
N GLU A 95 10.03 1.88 -4.63
CA GLU A 95 10.14 1.22 -3.33
C GLU A 95 9.16 1.84 -2.32
N CYS A 96 8.30 1.01 -1.75
CA CYS A 96 7.41 1.40 -0.67
C CYS A 96 8.10 1.26 0.69
N PRO A 97 7.96 2.23 1.60
CA PRO A 97 8.39 2.03 2.98
C PRO A 97 7.62 0.85 3.59
N ALA A 98 8.23 0.16 4.55
CA ALA A 98 7.54 -0.86 5.31
C ALA A 98 6.26 -0.27 5.91
N LEU A 99 5.14 -0.98 5.75
CA LEU A 99 3.89 -0.57 6.37
C LEU A 99 4.12 -0.47 7.88
N PRO A 100 3.64 0.59 8.55
CA PRO A 100 3.60 0.57 10.00
C PRO A 100 2.82 -0.67 10.46
N PRO A 101 3.19 -1.29 11.58
CA PRO A 101 2.45 -2.44 12.09
C PRO A 101 0.96 -2.06 12.15
N SER A 102 0.13 -2.82 11.45
CA SER A 102 -1.31 -2.64 11.49
C SER A 102 -1.75 -2.77 12.94
N VAL A 103 -2.35 -1.71 13.48
CA VAL A 103 -3.27 -1.87 14.61
C VAL A 103 -4.47 -2.62 14.04
N SER A 104 -4.39 -3.94 14.10
CA SER A 104 -5.54 -4.82 13.98
C SER A 104 -6.62 -4.30 14.92
N ALA A 105 -7.76 -3.93 14.36
CA ALA A 105 -8.97 -3.70 15.13
C ALA A 105 -9.26 -4.97 15.94
N ASP A 106 -9.31 -4.80 17.26
CA ASP A 106 -9.80 -5.70 18.30
C ASP A 106 -9.79 -7.20 17.98
N ASP A 107 -8.73 -7.88 18.46
CA ASP A 107 -8.94 -9.14 19.16
C ASP A 107 -8.55 -8.93 20.62
N THR A 108 -9.54 -9.15 21.48
CA THR A 108 -9.55 -9.13 22.94
C THR A 108 -8.20 -8.88 23.62
N SER A 109 -8.11 -7.71 24.25
CA SER A 109 -7.12 -7.31 25.23
C SER A 109 -6.92 -8.35 26.35
N ASN A 110 -5.96 -9.26 26.19
CA ASN A 110 -5.25 -9.81 27.33
C ASN A 110 -3.91 -9.11 27.45
N GLN A 111 -3.89 -8.20 28.41
CA GLN A 111 -2.81 -7.32 28.75
C GLN A 111 -1.58 -8.17 29.08
N PHE A 112 -0.50 -8.00 28.31
CA PHE A 112 0.84 -8.27 28.79
C PHE A 112 1.11 -7.30 29.93
N LEU A 113 0.72 -7.72 31.14
CA LEU A 113 1.28 -7.17 32.38
C LEU A 113 2.76 -7.54 32.38
N HIS A 114 3.58 -6.61 31.88
CA HIS A 114 4.98 -6.52 32.21
C HIS A 114 5.04 -6.22 33.72
N CYS A 115 4.94 -7.25 34.54
CA CYS A 115 5.13 -7.16 35.97
C CYS A 115 6.63 -7.31 36.23
N PRO A 116 7.36 -6.25 36.65
CA PRO A 116 8.78 -6.36 36.98
C PRO A 116 9.01 -7.11 38.31
N SER A 117 8.01 -7.82 38.84
CA SER A 117 8.00 -8.41 40.17
C SER A 117 8.28 -9.93 40.20
N LEU A 118 8.61 -10.57 39.07
CA LEU A 118 8.88 -12.02 39.04
C LEU A 118 10.39 -12.38 39.02
N LEU A 119 11.28 -11.43 38.71
CA LEU A 119 12.73 -11.65 38.70
C LEU A 119 13.37 -11.64 40.10
N LEU A 120 12.61 -11.32 41.15
CA LEU A 120 13.13 -11.19 42.53
C LEU A 120 12.84 -12.41 43.43
N LEU A 121 12.13 -13.43 42.94
CA LEU A 121 11.74 -14.61 43.73
C LEU A 121 12.58 -15.87 43.45
N LEU A 122 13.51 -15.83 42.49
CA LEU A 122 14.37 -16.99 42.18
C LEU A 122 15.71 -17.00 42.92
N THR A 123 16.07 -15.93 43.65
CA THR A 123 17.36 -15.84 44.36
C THR A 123 17.30 -16.17 45.86
N THR A 124 16.11 -16.26 46.46
CA THR A 124 15.97 -16.50 47.91
C THR A 124 15.86 -17.97 48.31
N CYS A 125 15.68 -18.89 47.35
CA CYS A 125 15.55 -20.32 47.65
C CYS A 125 16.90 -21.05 47.82
N PHE A 126 18.01 -20.45 47.39
CA PHE A 126 19.33 -21.11 47.42
C PHE A 126 20.08 -20.96 48.76
N LEU A 127 19.66 -20.03 49.63
CA LEU A 127 20.33 -19.76 50.92
C LEU A 127 19.74 -20.51 52.12
N ILE A 128 18.64 -21.24 51.95
CA ILE A 128 17.99 -22.01 53.03
C ILE A 128 18.46 -23.49 53.04
N LEU A 129 19.18 -23.94 52.02
CA LEU A 129 19.75 -25.30 51.94
C LEU A 129 21.20 -25.41 52.49
N LEU A 130 21.72 -24.34 53.10
CA LEU A 130 23.09 -24.29 53.66
C LEU A 130 23.13 -24.05 55.18
N PHE A 131 22.04 -24.34 55.89
CA PHE A 131 22.02 -24.46 57.35
C PHE A 131 21.24 -25.72 57.78
#